data_AF-A0A3B9C2S4-F1
#
_entry.id   AF-A0A3B9C2S4-F1
#
_cell.length_a   1.000
_cell.length_b   1.000
_cell.length_c   1.000
_cell.angle_alpha   90.00
_cell.angle_beta   90.00
_cell.angle_gamma   90.00
#
_symmetry.space_group_name_H-M   'P 1'
#
loop_
_entity.id
_entity.type
_entity.pdbx_description
1 polymer ?
#
loop_
_entity_poly.entity_id
_entity_poly.type
_entity_poly.pdbx_seq_one_letter_code
_entity_poly.pdbx_strand_id
1 'polypeptide(L)' 'MIFTNKNFRYRQRQESQTLIGVNIAIKNSYDGSTSNSNGFYEFETFQQDTHTLTATYMGFVPLEKKIVLNQPTL' A
#
# COMPACT_ATOMS: atom_id res chain seq x y z
N MET A 1 13.12 20.59 40.09
CA MET A 1 11.98 21.07 39.28
C MET A 1 11.86 20.13 38.09
N ILE A 2 10.88 19.22 38.11
CA ILE A 2 10.77 18.11 37.15
C ILE A 2 9.50 18.35 36.34
N PHE A 3 9.65 18.59 35.04
CA PHE A 3 8.53 18.50 34.11
C PHE A 3 8.63 17.14 33.40
N THR A 4 7.92 16.13 33.91
CA THR A 4 7.72 14.87 33.20
C THR A 4 6.47 15.02 32.33
N ASN A 5 6.66 15.16 31.02
CA ASN A 5 5.57 15.10 30.06
C ASN A 5 5.20 13.62 29.80
N LYS A 6 3.90 13.36 29.77
CA LYS A 6 3.26 12.05 29.68
C LYS A 6 3.83 11.25 28.49
N ASN A 7 4.15 9.99 28.79
CA ASN A 7 4.45 8.93 27.84
C ASN A 7 3.39 8.82 26.72
N PHE A 8 3.70 9.33 25.53
CA PHE A 8 3.15 8.79 24.29
C PHE A 8 4.18 7.85 23.69
N ARG A 9 4.19 6.60 24.17
CA ARG A 9 4.94 5.54 23.49
C ARG A 9 4.11 5.10 22.28
N TYR A 10 4.37 5.68 21.11
CA TYR A 10 4.05 5.01 19.85
C TYR A 10 5.00 3.82 19.70
N ARG A 11 4.78 2.78 20.50
CA ARG A 11 5.37 1.48 20.23
C ARG A 11 4.47 0.87 19.16
N GLN A 12 4.68 1.22 17.89
CA GLN A 12 4.26 0.30 16.83
C GLN A 12 5.02 -0.99 17.13
N ARG A 13 4.34 -1.98 17.71
CA ARG A 13 4.82 -3.34 17.60
C ARG A 13 4.90 -3.58 16.11
N GLN A 14 6.09 -3.89 15.64
CA GLN A 14 6.33 -4.41 14.31
C GLN A 14 5.82 -5.86 14.24
N GLU A 15 4.60 -6.09 14.70
CA GLU A 15 3.79 -7.19 14.20
C GLU A 15 3.25 -6.61 12.91
N SER A 16 3.87 -6.94 11.77
CA SER A 16 3.46 -6.47 10.44
C SER A 16 2.02 -6.93 10.18
N GLN A 17 1.04 -6.22 10.72
CA GLN A 17 -0.37 -6.52 10.54
C GLN A 17 -0.71 -6.21 9.10
N THR A 18 -1.02 -7.27 8.36
CA THR A 18 -1.51 -7.17 7.00
C THR A 18 -2.87 -6.48 7.02
N LEU A 19 -3.10 -5.57 6.09
CA LEU A 19 -4.33 -4.82 6.00
C LEU A 19 -5.23 -5.44 4.93
N ILE A 20 -6.43 -5.85 5.33
CA ILE A 20 -7.52 -6.23 4.42
C ILE A 20 -8.21 -4.97 3.89
N GLY A 21 -8.63 -4.99 2.63
CA GLY A 21 -9.45 -3.92 2.06
C GLY A 21 -8.66 -2.70 1.60
N VAL A 22 -7.33 -2.79 1.50
CA VAL A 22 -6.52 -1.75 0.88
C VAL A 22 -6.80 -1.75 -0.61
N ASN A 23 -7.12 -0.60 -1.18
CA ASN A 23 -7.25 -0.43 -2.61
C ASN A 23 -5.85 -0.21 -3.21
N ILE A 24 -5.43 -1.14 -4.07
CA ILE A 24 -4.19 -1.07 -4.83
C ILE A 24 -4.55 -0.78 -6.28
N ALA A 25 -4.01 0.28 -6.87
CA ALA A 25 -4.30 0.65 -8.25
C ALA A 25 -3.06 1.22 -8.96
N ILE A 26 -3.00 1.09 -10.28
CA ILE A 26 -2.06 1.88 -11.08
C ILE A 26 -2.63 3.29 -11.22
N LYS A 27 -1.83 4.31 -10.89
CA LYS A 27 -2.22 5.71 -10.95
C LYS A 27 -2.66 6.06 -12.37
N ASN A 28 -3.82 6.71 -12.47
CA ASN A 28 -4.48 7.06 -13.74
C ASN A 28 -4.87 5.84 -14.60
N SER A 29 -5.08 4.68 -13.99
CA SER A 29 -5.64 3.47 -14.63
C SER A 29 -6.87 2.98 -13.87
N TYR A 30 -7.66 2.13 -14.53
CA TYR A 30 -8.67 1.30 -13.88
C TYR A 30 -8.09 -0.02 -13.33
N ASP A 31 -6.84 -0.34 -13.70
CA ASP A 31 -6.19 -1.58 -13.31
C ASP A 31 -5.79 -1.53 -11.83
N GLY A 32 -6.22 -2.54 -11.09
CA GLY A 32 -5.98 -2.63 -9.67
C GLY A 32 -6.75 -3.77 -9.01
N SER A 33 -6.59 -3.89 -7.71
CA SER A 33 -7.24 -4.89 -6.88
C SER A 33 -7.45 -4.37 -5.47
N THR A 34 -8.09 -5.19 -4.64
CA THR A 34 -8.23 -4.94 -3.21
C THR A 34 -7.53 -6.03 -2.43
N SER A 35 -6.81 -5.69 -1.37
CA SER A 35 -6.12 -6.69 -0.55
C SER A 35 -7.08 -7.62 0.17
N ASN A 36 -6.78 -8.92 0.16
CA ASN A 36 -7.57 -9.95 0.83
C ASN A 36 -7.31 -10.00 2.35
N SER A 37 -7.90 -10.96 3.05
CA SER A 37 -7.75 -11.13 4.51
C SER A 37 -6.31 -11.37 4.99
N ASN A 38 -5.42 -11.80 4.09
CA ASN A 38 -4.00 -11.99 4.36
C ASN A 38 -3.15 -10.80 3.90
N GLY A 39 -3.77 -9.73 3.37
CA GLY A 39 -3.12 -8.55 2.82
C GLY A 39 -2.50 -8.73 1.43
N PHE A 40 -2.75 -9.86 0.76
CA PHE A 40 -2.28 -10.08 -0.61
C PHE A 40 -3.23 -9.44 -1.61
N TYR A 41 -2.68 -8.99 -2.75
CA TYR A 41 -3.43 -8.42 -3.86
C TYR A 41 -2.87 -8.97 -5.18
N GLU A 42 -3.75 -9.09 -6.18
CA GLU A 42 -3.40 -9.58 -7.51
C GLU A 42 -4.38 -8.97 -8.52
N PHE A 43 -3.87 -8.55 -9.68
CA PHE A 43 -4.66 -8.09 -10.83
C PHE A 43 -3.84 -8.24 -12.11
N GLU A 44 -4.55 -8.33 -13.23
CA GLU A 44 -3.97 -8.34 -14.58
C GLU A 44 -3.96 -6.93 -15.16
N THR A 45 -2.97 -6.62 -15.98
CA THR A 45 -2.85 -5.34 -16.69
C THR A 45 -2.07 -5.53 -17.98
N PHE A 46 -2.40 -4.73 -18.99
CA PHE A 46 -1.62 -4.63 -20.23
C PHE A 46 -0.67 -3.42 -20.23
N GLN A 47 -0.60 -2.68 -19.11
CA GLN A 47 0.32 -1.55 -18.97
C GLN A 47 1.77 -2.03 -18.94
N GLN A 48 2.64 -1.23 -19.55
CA GLN A 48 4.06 -1.53 -19.72
C GLN A 48 4.90 -0.35 -19.25
N ASP A 49 6.19 -0.57 -19.00
CA ASP A 49 7.13 0.45 -18.56
C ASP A 49 6.85 0.96 -17.13
N THR A 50 7.25 2.20 -16.85
CA THR A 50 7.29 2.77 -15.51
C THR A 50 5.96 3.41 -15.16
N HIS A 51 5.36 2.92 -14.08
CA HIS A 51 4.10 3.42 -13.55
C HIS A 51 4.21 3.75 -12.05
N THR A 52 3.21 4.45 -11.52
CA THR A 52 3.04 4.64 -10.08
C THR A 52 1.92 3.76 -9.60
N LEU A 53 2.21 2.87 -8.65
CA LEU A 53 1.22 2.12 -7.89
C LEU A 53 0.79 2.94 -6.67
N THR A 54 -0.51 3.01 -6.42
CA THR A 54 -1.09 3.67 -5.24
C THR A 54 -1.74 2.64 -4.33
N ALA A 55 -1.46 2.72 -3.03
CA ALA A 55 -2.18 1.99 -2.00
C ALA A 55 -2.98 2.98 -1.15
N THR A 56 -4.30 2.84 -1.14
CA THR A 56 -5.22 3.70 -0.39
C THR A 56 -6.05 2.90 0.59
N TYR A 57 -6.23 3.44 1.80
CA TYR A 57 -7.06 2.83 2.83
C TYR A 57 -7.69 3.94 3.68
N MET A 58 -8.95 3.74 4.07
CA MET A 58 -9.71 4.77 4.79
C MET A 58 -9.00 5.15 6.10
N GLY A 59 -8.78 6.45 6.31
CA GLY A 59 -8.10 6.97 7.49
C GLY A 59 -6.57 6.93 7.42
N PHE A 60 -5.98 6.50 6.30
CA PHE A 60 -4.53 6.48 6.08
C PHE A 60 -4.12 7.45 4.97
N VAL A 61 -2.89 7.94 5.06
CA VAL A 61 -2.27 8.69 3.97
C VAL A 61 -1.96 7.71 2.83
N PRO A 62 -2.34 8.03 1.58
CA PRO A 62 -2.00 7.21 0.42
C PRO A 62 -0.50 6.98 0.31
N LEU A 63 -0.11 5.74 0.00
CA LEU A 63 1.26 5.40 -0.35
C LEU A 63 1.38 5.35 -1.87
N GLU A 64 2.37 6.06 -2.42
CA GLU A 64 2.74 5.98 -3.83
C GLU A 64 4.08 5.27 -3.99
N LYS A 65 4.16 4.34 -4.95
CA LYS A 65 5.38 3.61 -5.27
C LYS A 65 5.57 3.52 -6.77
N LYS A 66 6.71 3.99 -7.27
CA LYS A 66 7.11 3.78 -8.66
C LYS A 66 7.45 2.30 -8.87
N ILE A 67 6.88 1.69 -9.90
CA ILE A 67 7.10 0.31 -10.32
C ILE A 67 7.41 0.25 -11.82
N VAL A 68 8.06 -0.83 -12.25
CA VAL A 68 8.38 -1.09 -13.66
C VAL A 68 7.67 -2.38 -14.05
N LEU A 69 6.71 -2.27 -14.98
CA LEU A 69 5.88 -3.35 -15.47
C LEU A 69 6.50 -3.92 -16.74
N ASN A 70 7.46 -4.83 -16.55
CA ASN A 70 8.19 -5.48 -17.63
C ASN A 70 7.91 -6.98 -17.60
N GLN A 71 6.66 -7.38 -17.77
CA GLN A 71 6.38 -8.78 -18.07
C GLN A 71 6.71 -9.04 -19.54
N PRO A 72 7.55 -10.05 -19.86
CA PRO A 72 7.66 -10.51 -21.23
C PRO A 72 6.30 -11.08 -21.65
N THR A 73 5.68 -10.51 -22.68
CA THR A 73 4.59 -11.18 -23.40
C THR A 73 5.10 -12.53 -23.88
N LEU A 74 4.47 -13.61 -23.42
CA LEU A 74 4.74 -14.99 -23.85
C LEU A 74 4.39 -15.18 -25.33
#